data_AF-A0A1Q6QNL4-F1
#
_entry.id   AF-A0A1Q6QNL4-F1
#
_cell.length_a   1.000
_cell.length_b   1.000
_cell.length_c   1.000
_cell.angle_alpha   90.00
_cell.angle_beta   90.00
_cell.angle_gamma   90.00
#
_symmetry.space_group_name_H-M   'P 1'
#
loop_
_entity.id
_entity.type
_entity.pdbx_description
1 polymer ?
#
loop_
_entity_poly.entity_id
_entity_poly.type
_entity_poly.pdbx_seq_one_letter_code
_entity_poly.pdbx_strand_id
1 'polypeptide(L)'
;MEERVDVYDASRRRTGRVRRRGEAMKPGVTKRAPEKKSFPNTWENSGGSAWAGESSRQAIARELYEETGIRAREEAFLLLESDRGEEAFFDFYFLRCPPPQPDIVLQPGETSDAKWATLDEVREMARAGLLAAPIARRFRLQEARLERLVEADAP
;
A
#
# COMPACT_ATOMS: atom_id res chain seq x y z
N MET A 1 10.67 7.96 -27.75
CA MET A 1 10.44 9.29 -27.17
C MET A 1 9.48 9.10 -26.00
N GLU A 2 9.91 9.40 -24.77
CA GLU A 2 9.16 9.07 -23.56
C GLU A 2 8.20 10.22 -23.22
N GLU A 3 6.89 10.06 -23.45
CA GLU A 3 5.89 11.11 -23.15
C GLU A 3 5.69 11.24 -21.63
N ARG A 4 5.95 12.45 -21.11
CA ARG A 4 5.78 12.81 -19.69
C ARG A 4 4.70 13.88 -19.54
N VAL A 5 3.88 13.77 -18.50
CA VAL A 5 2.81 14.73 -18.17
C VAL A 5 2.98 15.28 -16.77
N ASP A 6 2.67 16.55 -16.59
CA ASP A 6 2.73 17.25 -15.30
C ASP A 6 1.66 16.74 -14.32
N VAL A 7 2.04 16.61 -13.05
CA VAL A 7 1.13 16.25 -11.96
C VAL A 7 0.67 17.51 -11.23
N TYR A 8 -0.63 17.57 -10.91
CA TYR A 8 -1.28 18.69 -10.25
C TYR A 8 -1.92 18.23 -8.94
N ASP A 9 -1.90 19.09 -7.92
CA ASP A 9 -2.57 18.85 -6.65
C ASP A 9 -4.11 18.95 -6.78
N ALA A 10 -4.84 18.66 -5.69
CA ALA A 10 -6.30 18.74 -5.65
C ALA A 10 -6.87 20.15 -5.96
N SER A 11 -6.04 21.19 -5.89
CA SER A 11 -6.37 22.58 -6.23
C SER A 11 -5.88 23.00 -7.62
N ARG A 12 -5.45 22.04 -8.46
CA ARG A 12 -4.89 22.25 -9.79
C ARG A 12 -3.60 23.07 -9.82
N ARG A 13 -2.82 23.06 -8.74
CA ARG A 13 -1.46 23.64 -8.76
C ARG A 13 -0.45 22.57 -9.16
N ARG A 14 0.50 22.95 -10.00
CA ARG A 14 1.58 22.07 -10.45
C ARG A 14 2.45 21.67 -9.25
N THR A 15 2.65 20.39 -9.03
CA THR A 15 3.42 19.87 -7.87
C THR A 15 4.92 19.84 -8.12
N GLY A 16 5.36 20.09 -9.35
CA GLY A 16 6.75 19.93 -9.80
C GLY A 16 7.12 18.49 -10.16
N ARG A 17 6.20 17.52 -9.97
CA ARG A 17 6.37 16.12 -10.37
C ARG A 17 5.88 15.90 -11.79
N VAL A 18 6.54 14.99 -12.51
CA VAL A 18 6.14 14.53 -13.85
C VAL A 18 5.95 13.01 -13.84
N ARG A 19 4.95 12.49 -14.56
CA ARG A 19 4.72 11.05 -14.73
C ARG A 19 4.84 10.63 -16.18
N ARG A 20 5.15 9.35 -16.44
CA ARG A 20 5.16 8.81 -17.79
C ARG A 20 3.74 8.43 -18.23
N ARG A 21 3.39 8.70 -19.49
CA ARG A 21 2.12 8.23 -20.07
C ARG A 21 2.15 6.69 -20.17
N GLY A 22 1.18 6.00 -19.56
CA GLY A 22 1.09 4.52 -19.53
C GLY A 22 1.75 3.83 -18.34
N GLU A 23 2.08 4.55 -17.26
CA GLU A 23 2.72 3.98 -16.07
C GLU A 23 1.77 3.00 -15.35
N ALA A 24 2.23 1.74 -15.19
CA ALA A 24 1.47 0.67 -14.55
C ALA A 24 1.13 1.00 -13.10
N MET A 25 0.05 0.40 -12.59
CA MET A 25 -0.33 0.55 -11.19
C MET A 25 0.73 -0.05 -10.27
N LYS A 26 1.22 0.76 -9.33
CA LYS A 26 2.22 0.37 -8.34
C LYS A 26 1.52 0.16 -7.00
N PRO A 27 1.67 -0.98 -6.30
CA PRO A 27 1.29 -1.08 -4.89
C PRO A 27 2.03 -0.04 -4.02
N GLY A 28 1.32 0.54 -3.06
CA GLY A 28 1.92 1.37 -2.02
C GLY A 28 2.52 0.50 -0.91
N VAL A 29 3.75 0.80 -0.50
CA VAL A 29 4.38 0.23 0.70
C VAL A 29 4.85 1.35 1.62
N THR A 30 4.71 1.15 2.91
CA THR A 30 5.21 2.03 3.98
C THR A 30 6.39 1.38 4.68
N LYS A 31 7.26 2.18 5.28
CA LYS A 31 8.37 1.72 6.11
C LYS A 31 8.06 2.01 7.56
N ARG A 32 8.10 0.96 8.39
CA ARG A 32 7.84 1.02 9.82
C ARG A 32 8.80 1.98 10.51
N ALA A 33 8.25 2.86 11.34
CA ALA A 33 9.06 3.77 12.13
C ALA A 33 9.99 2.99 13.09
N PRO A 34 11.18 3.54 13.40
CA PRO A 34 12.14 2.88 14.29
C PRO A 34 11.61 2.66 15.72
N GLU A 35 10.58 3.41 16.13
CA GLU A 35 9.92 3.34 17.44
C GLU A 35 8.98 2.13 17.56
N LYS A 36 8.62 1.46 16.46
CA LYS A 36 7.70 0.32 16.48
C LYS A 36 8.33 -0.88 17.20
N LYS A 37 7.58 -1.46 18.15
CA LYS A 37 8.02 -2.62 18.95
C LYS A 37 8.32 -3.87 18.09
N SER A 38 7.55 -4.07 17.03
CA SER A 38 7.68 -5.21 16.13
C SER A 38 8.16 -4.75 14.76
N PHE A 39 9.18 -5.42 14.23
CA PHE A 39 9.76 -5.17 12.89
C PHE A 39 10.07 -3.68 12.59
N PRO A 40 10.80 -2.95 13.46
CA PRO A 40 11.19 -1.58 13.16
C PRO A 40 12.06 -1.52 11.90
N ASN A 41 11.98 -0.43 11.14
CA ASN A 41 12.76 -0.18 9.91
C ASN A 41 12.55 -1.16 8.74
N THR A 42 11.55 -2.05 8.80
CA THR A 42 11.16 -2.89 7.66
C THR A 42 10.01 -2.28 6.88
N TRP A 43 9.86 -2.69 5.62
CA TRP A 43 8.77 -2.30 4.75
C TRP A 43 7.54 -3.21 4.89
N GLU A 44 6.35 -2.66 4.73
CA GLU A 44 5.07 -3.37 4.79
C GLU A 44 3.97 -2.69 3.96
N ASN A 45 2.80 -3.31 3.87
CA ASN A 45 1.57 -2.64 3.48
C ASN A 45 0.97 -1.90 4.68
N SER A 46 0.20 -0.84 4.43
CA SER A 46 -0.58 -0.18 5.48
C SER A 46 -1.58 -1.13 6.13
N GLY A 47 -1.79 -0.97 7.43
CA GLY A 47 -2.80 -1.73 8.16
C GLY A 47 -2.57 -1.75 9.67
N GLY A 48 -3.65 -2.04 10.37
CA GLY A 48 -3.67 -2.11 11.82
C GLY A 48 -4.87 -2.92 12.32
N SER A 49 -5.28 -2.68 13.55
CA SER A 49 -6.37 -3.42 14.19
C SER A 49 -7.68 -2.66 14.10
N ALA A 50 -8.77 -3.38 13.87
CA ALA A 50 -10.10 -2.82 13.98
C ALA A 50 -10.43 -2.44 15.44
N TRP A 51 -11.10 -1.32 15.62
CA TRP A 51 -11.66 -0.93 16.91
C TRP A 51 -12.97 -1.69 17.21
N ALA A 52 -13.40 -1.65 18.47
CA ALA A 52 -14.68 -2.25 18.85
C ALA A 52 -15.83 -1.60 18.07
N GLY A 53 -16.62 -2.44 17.38
CA GLY A 53 -17.72 -1.99 16.53
C GLY A 53 -17.32 -1.60 15.11
N GLU A 54 -16.02 -1.64 14.77
CA GLU A 54 -15.51 -1.36 13.43
C GLU A 54 -15.46 -2.66 12.60
N SER A 55 -15.83 -2.57 11.32
CA SER A 55 -15.55 -3.65 10.35
C SER A 55 -14.09 -3.61 9.88
N SER A 56 -13.55 -4.73 9.42
CA SER A 56 -12.19 -4.77 8.87
C SER A 56 -11.96 -3.82 7.67
N ARG A 57 -13.00 -3.54 6.86
CA ARG A 57 -12.93 -2.54 5.78
C ARG A 57 -12.85 -1.10 6.31
N GLN A 58 -13.60 -0.78 7.35
CA GLN A 58 -13.51 0.53 8.00
C GLN A 58 -12.12 0.73 8.61
N ALA A 59 -11.60 -0.31 9.27
CA ALA A 59 -10.27 -0.29 9.86
C ALA A 59 -9.20 0.00 8.81
N ILE A 60 -9.13 -0.76 7.71
CA ILE A 60 -8.10 -0.52 6.68
C ILE A 60 -8.24 0.85 6.01
N ALA A 61 -9.46 1.37 5.84
CA ALA A 61 -9.67 2.72 5.30
C ALA A 61 -9.15 3.81 6.24
N ARG A 62 -9.38 3.66 7.56
CA ARG A 62 -8.84 4.54 8.59
C ARG A 62 -7.32 4.45 8.68
N GLU A 63 -6.77 3.24 8.80
CA GLU A 63 -5.32 3.00 8.93
C GLU A 63 -4.55 3.54 7.73
N LEU A 64 -5.06 3.32 6.50
CA LEU A 64 -4.47 3.91 5.29
C LEU A 64 -4.40 5.44 5.39
N TYR A 65 -5.47 6.08 5.86
CA TYR A 65 -5.49 7.53 6.01
C TYR A 65 -4.56 8.01 7.14
N GLU A 66 -4.53 7.33 8.27
CA GLU A 66 -3.67 7.66 9.41
C GLU A 66 -2.19 7.57 9.01
N GLU A 67 -1.78 6.46 8.40
CA GLU A 67 -0.36 6.21 8.08
C GLU A 67 0.16 6.97 6.85
N THR A 68 -0.71 7.31 5.89
CA THR A 68 -0.30 7.82 4.58
C THR A 68 -1.04 9.07 4.10
N GLY A 69 -2.11 9.48 4.79
CA GLY A 69 -2.99 10.57 4.34
C GLY A 69 -3.89 10.21 3.16
N ILE A 70 -3.82 8.99 2.61
CA ILE A 70 -4.62 8.56 1.46
C ILE A 70 -6.04 8.25 1.90
N ARG A 71 -7.03 8.85 1.23
CA ARG A 71 -8.45 8.56 1.44
C ARG A 71 -8.96 7.61 0.36
N ALA A 72 -9.59 6.53 0.79
CA ALA A 72 -10.32 5.62 -0.07
C ALA A 72 -11.69 5.30 0.56
N ARG A 73 -12.69 5.10 -0.28
CA ARG A 73 -14.00 4.61 0.19
C ARG A 73 -13.89 3.13 0.53
N GLU A 74 -14.63 2.69 1.54
CA GLU A 74 -14.62 1.30 2.01
C GLU A 74 -14.90 0.29 0.88
N GLU A 75 -15.78 0.65 -0.08
CA GLU A 75 -16.16 -0.22 -1.18
C GLU A 75 -15.06 -0.37 -2.25
N ALA A 76 -14.04 0.48 -2.22
CA ALA A 76 -12.89 0.38 -3.12
C ALA A 76 -11.89 -0.72 -2.69
N PHE A 77 -11.99 -1.19 -1.44
CA PHE A 77 -11.13 -2.25 -0.92
C PHE A 77 -11.66 -3.63 -1.34
N LEU A 78 -10.93 -4.24 -2.28
CA LEU A 78 -11.19 -5.59 -2.75
C LEU A 78 -10.57 -6.59 -1.77
N LEU A 79 -11.39 -7.41 -1.11
CA LEU A 79 -10.89 -8.46 -0.22
C LEU A 79 -10.08 -9.47 -1.03
N LEU A 80 -8.79 -9.58 -0.72
CA LEU A 80 -7.90 -10.60 -1.27
C LEU A 80 -8.10 -11.91 -0.52
N GLU A 81 -7.97 -11.88 0.80
CA GLU A 81 -7.93 -13.10 1.60
C GLU A 81 -8.31 -12.78 3.03
N SER A 82 -8.95 -13.74 3.69
CA SER A 82 -9.11 -13.75 5.13
C SER A 82 -8.30 -14.92 5.68
N ASP A 83 -7.58 -14.68 6.78
CA ASP A 83 -6.84 -15.71 7.50
C ASP A 83 -7.13 -15.64 9.00
N ARG A 84 -6.93 -16.75 9.70
CA ARG A 84 -7.07 -16.85 11.14
C ARG A 84 -5.74 -17.28 11.75
N GLY A 85 -5.11 -16.37 12.48
CA GLY A 85 -4.01 -16.69 13.38
C GLY A 85 -4.51 -17.28 14.70
N GLU A 86 -3.59 -17.56 15.62
CA GLU A 86 -3.92 -18.11 16.93
C GLU A 86 -4.77 -17.14 17.77
N GLU A 87 -4.45 -15.84 17.72
CA GLU A 87 -5.05 -14.81 18.57
C GLU A 87 -5.86 -13.75 17.80
N ALA A 88 -5.85 -13.78 16.46
CA ALA A 88 -6.49 -12.74 15.64
C ALA A 88 -6.96 -13.25 14.27
N PHE A 89 -7.92 -12.53 13.70
CA PHE A 89 -8.32 -12.66 12.30
C PHE A 89 -7.66 -11.56 11.47
N PHE A 90 -7.28 -11.88 10.24
CA PHE A 90 -6.62 -10.97 9.32
C PHE A 90 -7.38 -10.92 8.01
N ASP A 91 -7.80 -9.72 7.61
CA ASP A 91 -8.32 -9.48 6.26
C ASP A 91 -7.30 -8.68 5.47
N PHE A 92 -6.91 -9.22 4.32
CA PHE A 92 -5.98 -8.58 3.39
C PHE A 92 -6.76 -7.97 2.24
N TYR A 93 -6.53 -6.69 1.98
CA TYR A 93 -7.23 -5.94 0.94
C TYR A 93 -6.29 -5.48 -0.16
N PHE A 94 -6.85 -5.35 -1.35
CA PHE A 94 -6.24 -4.68 -2.48
C PHE A 94 -7.02 -3.41 -2.76
N LEU A 95 -6.29 -2.29 -2.84
CA LEU A 95 -6.82 -1.00 -3.22
C LEU A 95 -6.17 -0.56 -4.53
N ARG A 96 -7.01 -0.16 -5.49
CA ARG A 96 -6.55 0.42 -6.75
C ARG A 96 -6.32 1.92 -6.58
N CYS A 97 -5.10 2.37 -6.91
CA CYS A 97 -4.72 3.78 -6.91
C CYS A 97 -4.17 4.15 -8.29
N PRO A 98 -5.05 4.40 -9.28
CA PRO A 98 -4.60 4.73 -10.63
C PRO A 98 -3.83 6.05 -10.63
N PRO A 99 -2.84 6.22 -11.53
CA PRO A 99 -2.14 7.47 -11.67
C PRO A 99 -3.08 8.66 -11.95
N PRO A 100 -2.78 9.89 -11.46
CA PRO A 100 -1.63 10.21 -10.63
C PRO A 100 -1.83 9.70 -9.21
N GLN A 101 -0.82 9.05 -8.65
CA GLN A 101 -0.93 8.59 -7.28
C GLN A 101 -1.03 9.79 -6.32
N PRO A 102 -1.82 9.66 -5.24
CA PRO A 102 -1.94 10.71 -4.24
C PRO A 102 -0.61 10.99 -3.55
N ASP A 103 -0.45 12.22 -3.07
CA ASP A 103 0.65 12.57 -2.18
C ASP A 103 0.52 11.81 -0.86
N ILE A 104 1.67 11.36 -0.33
CA ILE A 104 1.74 10.62 0.93
C ILE A 104 2.18 11.57 2.03
N VAL A 105 1.42 11.59 3.12
CA VAL A 105 1.75 12.29 4.38
C VAL A 105 1.92 11.23 5.45
N LEU A 106 3.14 11.07 5.95
CA LEU A 106 3.49 10.03 6.91
C LEU A 106 3.12 10.45 8.33
N GLN A 107 2.72 9.47 9.14
CA GLN A 107 2.44 9.65 10.56
C GLN A 107 3.72 9.41 11.39
N PRO A 108 4.26 10.45 12.05
CA PRO A 108 5.43 10.29 12.91
C PRO A 108 5.20 9.24 14.01
N GLY A 109 6.17 8.35 14.20
CA GLY A 109 6.12 7.25 15.17
C GLY A 109 5.41 5.99 14.69
N GLU A 110 4.67 6.05 13.57
CA GLU A 110 4.06 4.88 12.92
C GLU A 110 4.82 4.50 11.64
N THR A 111 4.96 5.46 10.73
CA THR A 111 5.64 5.29 9.44
C THR A 111 6.76 6.31 9.25
N SER A 112 7.87 5.88 8.67
CA SER A 112 9.09 6.70 8.46
C SER A 112 9.41 6.96 6.99
N ASP A 113 8.84 6.16 6.08
CA ASP A 113 8.99 6.32 4.64
C ASP A 113 7.81 5.67 3.91
N ALA A 114 7.59 6.02 2.66
CA ALA A 114 6.65 5.33 1.79
C ALA A 114 7.06 5.43 0.33
N LYS A 115 6.75 4.39 -0.45
CA LYS A 115 6.95 4.40 -1.89
C LYS A 115 5.88 3.62 -2.63
N TRP A 116 5.65 4.04 -3.86
CA TRP A 116 4.93 3.27 -4.85
C TRP A 116 5.91 2.29 -5.51
N ALA A 117 5.74 1.01 -5.24
CA ALA A 117 6.61 -0.05 -5.74
C ALA A 117 5.90 -0.89 -6.80
N THR A 118 6.61 -1.44 -7.78
CA THR A 118 6.09 -2.51 -8.65
C THR A 118 6.06 -3.84 -7.91
N LEU A 119 5.33 -4.84 -8.43
CA LEU A 119 5.39 -6.20 -7.85
C LEU A 119 6.82 -6.76 -7.88
N ASP A 120 7.62 -6.45 -8.91
CA ASP A 120 9.03 -6.84 -8.98
C ASP A 120 9.88 -6.17 -7.89
N GLU A 121 9.67 -4.88 -7.62
CA GLU A 121 10.36 -4.20 -6.54
C GLU A 121 9.99 -4.82 -5.18
N VAL A 122 8.73 -5.20 -4.97
CA VAL A 122 8.28 -5.90 -3.75
C VAL A 122 8.92 -7.29 -3.65
N ARG A 123 9.08 -8.02 -4.77
CA ARG A 123 9.82 -9.30 -4.80
C ARG A 123 11.25 -9.13 -4.36
N GLU A 124 11.95 -8.15 -4.92
CA GLU A 124 13.36 -7.89 -4.59
C GLU A 124 13.50 -7.47 -3.12
N MET A 125 12.59 -6.65 -2.60
CA MET A 125 12.55 -6.31 -1.18
C MET A 125 12.31 -7.54 -0.30
N ALA A 126 11.44 -8.46 -0.72
CA ALA A 126 11.19 -9.71 -0.01
C ALA A 126 12.42 -10.65 -0.01
N ARG A 127 13.17 -10.69 -1.12
CA ARG A 127 14.41 -11.47 -1.26
C ARG A 127 15.56 -10.88 -0.44
N ALA A 128 15.67 -9.56 -0.41
CA ALA A 128 16.68 -8.82 0.34
C ALA A 128 16.38 -8.73 1.86
N GLY A 129 15.27 -9.30 2.34
CA GLY A 129 14.88 -9.25 3.75
C GLY A 129 14.46 -7.86 4.24
N LEU A 130 14.06 -6.97 3.32
CA LEU A 130 13.66 -5.60 3.63
C LEU A 130 12.19 -5.49 4.03
N LEU A 131 11.36 -6.45 3.63
CA LEU A 131 9.96 -6.55 4.09
C LEU A 131 9.89 -7.16 5.49
N ALA A 132 8.91 -6.75 6.29
CA ALA A 132 8.56 -7.44 7.52
C ALA A 132 8.28 -8.93 7.20
N ALA A 133 8.87 -9.85 7.97
CA ALA A 133 8.84 -11.28 7.62
C ALA A 133 7.42 -11.86 7.42
N PRO A 134 6.40 -11.51 8.25
CA PRO A 134 5.02 -11.93 8.01
C PRO A 134 4.45 -11.42 6.68
N ILE A 135 4.79 -10.19 6.30
CA ILE A 135 4.34 -9.56 5.07
C ILE A 135 5.01 -10.19 3.86
N ALA A 136 6.32 -10.45 3.92
CA ALA A 136 7.04 -11.17 2.87
C ALA A 136 6.44 -12.57 2.63
N ARG A 137 6.09 -13.30 3.70
CA ARG A 137 5.43 -14.60 3.59
C ARG A 137 4.05 -14.47 2.93
N ARG A 138 3.24 -13.50 3.37
CA ARG A 138 1.90 -13.29 2.82
C ARG A 138 1.94 -12.88 1.35
N PHE A 139 2.85 -11.98 0.98
CA PHE A 139 3.07 -11.56 -0.40
C PHE A 139 3.31 -12.77 -1.31
N ARG A 140 4.21 -13.69 -0.94
CA ARG A 140 4.49 -14.91 -1.74
C ARG A 140 3.26 -15.80 -1.93
N LEU A 141 2.38 -15.89 -0.92
CA LEU A 141 1.14 -16.66 -1.02
C LEU A 141 0.11 -15.99 -1.95
N GLN A 142 0.11 -14.67 -2.00
CA GLN A 142 -0.87 -13.87 -2.74
C GLN A 142 -0.39 -13.41 -4.12
N GLU A 143 0.90 -13.61 -4.43
CA GLU A 143 1.60 -13.08 -5.59
C GLU A 143 0.85 -13.30 -6.90
N ALA A 144 0.51 -14.55 -7.22
CA ALA A 144 -0.20 -14.89 -8.45
C ALA A 144 -1.58 -14.20 -8.57
N ARG A 145 -2.24 -13.91 -7.44
CA ARG A 145 -3.51 -13.17 -7.44
C ARG A 145 -3.30 -11.68 -7.62
N LEU A 146 -2.25 -11.12 -7.01
CA LEU A 146 -1.85 -9.73 -7.18
C LEU A 146 -1.45 -9.45 -8.63
N GLU A 147 -0.68 -10.33 -9.26
CA GLU A 147 -0.33 -10.24 -10.68
C GLU A 147 -1.58 -10.12 -11.56
N ARG A 148 -2.54 -11.05 -11.40
CA ARG A 148 -3.80 -11.00 -12.15
C ARG A 148 -4.59 -9.72 -11.93
N LEU A 149 -4.60 -9.20 -10.71
CA LEU A 149 -5.33 -7.96 -10.39
C LEU A 149 -4.67 -6.73 -10.98
N VAL A 150 -3.33 -6.69 -11.02
CA VAL A 150 -2.56 -5.62 -11.64
C VAL A 150 -2.66 -5.69 -13.17
N GLU A 151 -2.61 -6.88 -13.76
CA GLU A 151 -2.71 -7.13 -15.20
C GLU A 151 -4.12 -6.89 -15.76
N ALA A 152 -5.16 -7.34 -15.06
CA ALA A 152 -6.55 -7.13 -15.49
C ALA A 152 -6.97 -5.65 -15.57
N ASP A 153 -6.09 -4.77 -15.11
CA ASP A 153 -6.25 -3.31 -15.07
C ASP A 153 -5.21 -2.58 -15.93
N ALA A 154 -4.35 -3.31 -16.66
CA ALA A 154 -3.51 -2.70 -17.68
C ALA A 154 -4.42 -2.19 -18.83
N PRO A 155 -4.22 -0.94 -19.29
CA PRO A 155 -5.06 -0.33 -20.33
C PRO A 155 -4.98 -1.04 -21.68
#